data_AF-A0A5N7DSP7-F1
#
_entry.id   AF-A0A5N7DSP7-F1
#
_cell.length_a   1.000
_cell.length_b   1.000
_cell.length_c   1.000
_cell.angle_alpha   90.00
_cell.angle_beta   90.00
_cell.angle_gamma   90.00
#
_symmetry.space_group_name_H-M   'P 1'
#
loop_
_entity.id
_entity.type
_entity.pdbx_description
1 polymer ?
#
loop_
_entity_poly.entity_id
_entity_poly.type
_entity_poly.pdbx_seq_one_letter_code
_entity_poly.pdbx_strand_id
1 'polypeptide(L)'
;MGARLAWADTDMLVKFGHGVRLAEAEALHLVSKRTTIAVLKLLSAYILDGTGYIIMSYEHGTPFEQYWDNASETEHLRILAQLTDYVQQMRAIEGNFICGLDRSPCRDGVFEGGYGDYSKYSYGPYESEQSFNEGMVQALRDRLPPELLENENDPESIFWTSEYILYQTVRGLRGHKKCSHTVTFMKVTCWSDRMVLWCYWTG
;
A
#
# COMPACT_ATOMS: atom_id res chain seq x y z
N MET A 1 -8.65 -5.06 17.02
CA MET A 1 -9.15 -6.09 16.09
C MET A 1 -8.88 -5.61 14.68
N GLY A 2 -8.22 -6.42 13.84
CA GLY A 2 -7.88 -6.08 12.46
C GLY A 2 -9.10 -6.01 11.53
N ALA A 3 -8.86 -5.68 10.26
CA ALA A 3 -9.90 -5.64 9.23
C ALA A 3 -10.54 -7.02 9.03
N ARG A 4 -11.85 -7.06 8.81
CA ARG A 4 -12.66 -8.25 8.59
C ARG A 4 -13.49 -8.11 7.33
N LEU A 5 -13.93 -9.24 6.80
CA LEU A 5 -14.90 -9.31 5.72
C LEU A 5 -16.19 -9.95 6.21
N ALA A 6 -17.31 -9.44 5.72
CA ALA A 6 -18.61 -10.09 5.86
C ALA A 6 -19.43 -9.89 4.59
N TRP A 7 -20.40 -10.78 4.41
CA TRP A 7 -21.46 -10.60 3.42
C TRP A 7 -22.42 -9.52 3.92
N ALA A 8 -22.68 -8.52 3.07
CA ALA A 8 -23.72 -7.54 3.29
C ALA A 8 -25.03 -7.94 2.60
N ASP A 9 -24.92 -8.65 1.47
CA ASP A 9 -26.02 -9.25 0.70
C ASP A 9 -25.44 -10.37 -0.21
N THR A 10 -26.27 -10.99 -1.04
CA THR A 10 -25.94 -12.10 -1.96
C THR A 10 -24.75 -11.77 -2.87
N ASP A 11 -24.70 -10.56 -3.42
CA ASP A 11 -23.64 -10.11 -4.34
C ASP A 11 -22.84 -8.93 -3.77
N MET A 12 -22.81 -8.78 -2.44
CA MET A 12 -22.17 -7.63 -1.78
C MET A 12 -21.30 -8.07 -0.60
N LEU A 13 -20.07 -7.58 -0.57
CA LEU A 13 -19.15 -7.73 0.54
C LEU A 13 -18.89 -6.40 1.22
N VAL A 14 -18.71 -6.48 2.54
CA VAL A 14 -18.24 -5.37 3.36
C VAL A 14 -16.90 -5.74 3.99
N LYS A 15 -15.89 -4.91 3.74
CA LYS A 15 -14.66 -4.88 4.53
C LYS A 15 -14.85 -3.86 5.65
N PHE A 16 -14.61 -4.26 6.90
CA PHE A 16 -14.77 -3.35 8.04
C PHE A 16 -13.75 -3.57 9.16
N GLY A 17 -13.48 -2.52 9.93
CA GLY A 17 -12.57 -2.56 11.08
C GLY A 17 -11.90 -1.21 11.37
N HIS A 18 -11.25 -1.10 12.53
CA HIS A 18 -10.55 0.13 12.92
C HIS A 18 -9.35 0.47 12.03
N GLY A 19 -8.78 -0.51 11.32
CA GLY A 19 -7.69 -0.31 10.36
C GLY A 19 -8.16 -0.02 8.93
N VAL A 20 -9.47 -0.10 8.65
CA VAL A 20 -10.01 0.13 7.30
C VAL A 20 -10.12 1.63 7.06
N ARG A 21 -9.44 2.12 6.01
CA ARG A 21 -9.35 3.56 5.71
C ARG A 21 -10.06 3.90 4.40
N LEU A 22 -10.61 5.11 4.31
CA LEU A 22 -11.26 5.58 3.08
C LEU A 22 -10.29 5.70 1.90
N ALA A 23 -9.00 5.91 2.17
CA ALA A 23 -7.93 5.85 1.15
C ALA A 23 -7.93 4.53 0.35
N GLU A 24 -8.35 3.40 0.94
CA GLU A 24 -8.47 2.13 0.21
C GLU A 24 -9.63 2.17 -0.81
N ALA A 25 -10.75 2.79 -0.43
CA ALA A 25 -11.88 2.97 -1.34
C ALA A 25 -11.54 3.95 -2.47
N GLU A 26 -10.81 5.03 -2.15
CA GLU A 26 -10.29 5.96 -3.16
C GLU A 26 -9.30 5.28 -4.11
N ALA A 27 -8.45 4.38 -3.61
CA ALA A 27 -7.54 3.58 -4.43
C ALA A 27 -8.29 2.69 -5.41
N LEU A 28 -9.30 1.97 -4.92
CA LEU A 28 -10.16 1.13 -5.75
C LEU A 28 -10.86 1.96 -6.83
N HIS A 29 -11.38 3.14 -6.45
CA HIS A 29 -12.00 4.06 -7.38
C HIS A 29 -11.01 4.58 -8.44
N LEU A 30 -9.82 5.01 -8.03
CA LEU A 30 -8.80 5.54 -8.93
C LEU A 30 -8.37 4.51 -9.98
N VAL A 31 -8.09 3.27 -9.55
CA VAL A 31 -7.68 2.20 -10.46
C VAL A 31 -8.81 1.84 -11.42
N SER A 32 -10.07 1.78 -10.94
CA SER A 32 -11.23 1.56 -11.81
C SER A 32 -11.39 2.63 -12.91
N LYS A 33 -10.91 3.86 -12.67
CA LYS A 33 -11.05 5.00 -13.57
C LYS A 33 -9.86 5.22 -14.50
N ARG A 34 -8.65 4.89 -14.03
CA ARG A 34 -7.40 5.21 -14.73
C ARG A 34 -6.77 4.02 -15.44
N THR A 35 -7.30 2.82 -15.25
CA THR A 35 -6.76 1.58 -15.81
C THR A 35 -7.87 0.72 -16.42
N THR A 36 -7.49 -0.31 -17.15
CA THR A 36 -8.38 -1.37 -17.65
C THR A 36 -8.41 -2.57 -16.70
N ILE A 37 -7.74 -2.49 -15.55
CA ILE A 37 -7.69 -3.56 -14.57
C ILE A 37 -9.09 -3.82 -14.04
N ALA A 38 -9.49 -5.09 -14.05
CA ALA A 38 -10.74 -5.48 -13.42
C ALA A 38 -10.60 -5.37 -11.90
N VAL A 39 -11.46 -4.55 -11.31
CA VAL A 39 -11.56 -4.33 -9.87
C VAL A 39 -13.01 -4.47 -9.44
N LEU A 40 -13.24 -4.81 -8.17
CA LEU A 40 -14.59 -4.84 -7.61
C LEU A 40 -15.25 -3.46 -7.68
N LYS A 41 -16.57 -3.45 -7.90
CA LYS A 41 -17.31 -2.20 -7.97
C LYS A 41 -17.49 -1.64 -6.56
N LEU A 42 -16.88 -0.48 -6.28
CA LEU A 42 -17.12 0.26 -5.05
C LEU A 42 -18.59 0.74 -5.00
N LEU A 43 -19.32 0.33 -3.97
CA LEU A 43 -20.73 0.72 -3.76
C LEU A 43 -20.85 1.85 -2.75
N SER A 44 -20.11 1.76 -1.64
CA SER A 44 -20.08 2.81 -0.60
C SER A 44 -18.85 2.65 0.28
N ALA A 45 -18.41 3.75 0.90
CA ALA A 45 -17.39 3.73 1.94
C ALA A 45 -17.66 4.83 2.98
N TYR A 46 -17.55 4.50 4.26
CA TYR A 46 -17.79 5.43 5.35
C TYR A 46 -17.09 5.01 6.64
N ILE A 47 -17.03 5.92 7.61
CA ILE A 47 -16.54 5.67 8.97
C ILE A 47 -17.73 5.81 9.93
N LEU A 48 -17.94 4.81 10.78
CA LEU A 48 -18.95 4.82 11.84
C LEU A 48 -18.27 4.40 13.15
N ASP A 49 -18.36 5.23 14.19
CA ASP A 49 -17.78 4.98 15.51
C ASP A 49 -16.29 4.55 15.48
N GLY A 50 -15.49 5.22 14.64
CA GLY A 50 -14.07 4.92 14.46
C GLY A 50 -13.79 3.60 13.74
N THR A 51 -14.81 2.97 13.15
CA THR A 51 -14.69 1.76 12.33
C THR A 51 -14.92 2.15 10.87
N GLY A 52 -13.96 1.83 9.99
CA GLY A 52 -14.14 2.01 8.55
C GLY A 52 -14.97 0.87 7.97
N TYR A 53 -15.78 1.19 6.96
CA TYR A 53 -16.60 0.27 6.18
C TYR A 53 -16.39 0.55 4.71
N ILE A 54 -16.08 -0.48 3.92
CA ILE A 54 -15.97 -0.42 2.46
C ILE A 54 -16.87 -1.51 1.90
N ILE A 55 -17.93 -1.09 1.21
CA ILE A 55 -18.94 -1.95 0.61
C ILE A 55 -18.65 -2.03 -0.89
N MET A 56 -18.55 -3.24 -1.41
CA MET A 56 -18.17 -3.52 -2.80
C MET A 56 -18.97 -4.69 -3.37
N SER A 57 -19.06 -4.77 -4.70
CA SER A 57 -19.63 -5.95 -5.36
C SER A 57 -18.80 -7.19 -5.02
N TYR A 58 -19.47 -8.33 -4.94
CA TYR A 58 -18.81 -9.62 -4.98
C TYR A 58 -18.73 -10.10 -6.44
N GLU A 59 -17.56 -10.56 -6.85
CA GLU A 59 -17.39 -11.24 -8.13
C GLU A 59 -17.05 -12.70 -7.84
N HIS A 60 -17.83 -13.61 -8.41
CA HIS A 60 -17.51 -15.04 -8.35
C HIS A 60 -16.15 -15.28 -9.02
N GLY A 61 -15.32 -16.14 -8.44
CA GLY A 61 -14.02 -16.45 -9.00
C GLY A 61 -13.28 -17.53 -8.23
N THR A 62 -12.25 -18.09 -8.86
CA THR A 62 -11.36 -19.05 -8.22
C THR A 62 -10.21 -18.27 -7.57
N PRO A 63 -9.90 -18.53 -6.28
CA PRO A 63 -8.71 -17.97 -5.64
C PRO A 63 -7.46 -18.22 -6.49
N PHE A 64 -6.58 -17.22 -6.61
CA PHE A 64 -5.42 -17.32 -7.50
C PHE A 64 -4.55 -18.53 -7.21
N GLU A 65 -4.29 -18.83 -5.93
CA GLU A 65 -3.51 -20.00 -5.51
C GLU A 65 -4.08 -21.31 -6.07
N GLN A 66 -5.41 -21.50 -5.96
CA GLN A 66 -6.10 -22.68 -6.48
C GLN A 66 -6.09 -22.72 -8.01
N TYR A 67 -6.22 -21.57 -8.67
CA TYR A 67 -6.15 -21.50 -10.12
C TYR A 67 -4.74 -21.82 -10.62
N TRP A 68 -3.71 -21.27 -9.98
CA TRP A 68 -2.31 -21.38 -10.40
C TRP A 68 -1.84 -22.83 -10.41
N ASP A 69 -2.15 -23.60 -9.36
CA ASP A 69 -1.72 -25.00 -9.25
C ASP A 69 -2.35 -25.93 -10.31
N ASN A 70 -3.50 -25.54 -10.87
CA ASN A 70 -4.25 -26.33 -11.85
C ASN A 70 -4.14 -25.81 -13.29
N ALA A 71 -3.48 -24.67 -13.49
CA ALA A 71 -3.37 -24.02 -14.78
C ALA A 71 -2.30 -24.68 -15.67
N SER A 72 -2.58 -24.75 -16.96
CA SER A 72 -1.62 -25.17 -17.97
C SER A 72 -0.51 -24.13 -18.18
N GLU A 73 0.60 -24.52 -18.80
CA GLU A 73 1.72 -23.62 -19.08
C GLU A 73 1.29 -22.39 -19.92
N THR A 74 0.38 -22.58 -20.88
CA THR A 74 -0.16 -21.49 -21.69
C THR A 74 -0.99 -20.52 -20.86
N GLU A 75 -1.76 -21.02 -19.89
CA GLU A 75 -2.53 -20.20 -18.97
C GLU A 75 -1.63 -19.43 -17.99
N HIS A 76 -0.55 -20.05 -17.48
CA HIS A 76 0.46 -19.36 -16.67
C HIS A 76 1.09 -18.20 -17.41
N LEU A 77 1.57 -18.43 -18.65
CA LEU A 77 2.19 -17.39 -19.47
C LEU A 77 1.25 -16.21 -19.71
N ARG A 78 -0.03 -16.50 -19.98
CA ARG A 78 -1.05 -15.47 -20.16
C ARG A 78 -1.31 -14.68 -18.88
N ILE A 79 -1.34 -15.34 -17.72
CA ILE A 79 -1.50 -14.66 -16.43
C ILE A 79 -0.31 -13.76 -16.13
N LEU A 80 0.91 -14.25 -16.36
CA LEU A 80 2.11 -13.45 -16.16
C LEU A 80 2.09 -12.21 -17.07
N ALA A 81 1.65 -12.36 -18.32
CA ALA A 81 1.46 -11.22 -19.21
C ALA A 81 0.43 -10.23 -18.68
N GLN A 82 -0.71 -10.71 -18.17
CA GLN A 82 -1.75 -9.86 -17.58
C GLN A 82 -1.28 -9.14 -16.31
N LEU A 83 -0.59 -9.82 -15.40
CA LEU A 83 -0.04 -9.21 -14.19
C LEU A 83 1.03 -8.17 -14.52
N THR A 84 1.85 -8.45 -15.54
CA THR A 84 2.86 -7.50 -16.04
C THR A 84 2.19 -6.24 -16.57
N ASP A 85 1.15 -6.40 -17.39
CA ASP A 85 0.34 -5.29 -17.89
C ASP A 85 -0.31 -4.50 -16.74
N TYR A 86 -0.88 -5.17 -15.74
CA TYR A 86 -1.49 -4.51 -14.58
C TYR A 86 -0.48 -3.67 -13.80
N VAL A 87 0.72 -4.20 -13.55
CA VAL A 87 1.80 -3.46 -12.90
C VAL A 87 2.23 -2.25 -13.74
N GLN A 88 2.31 -2.39 -15.06
CA GLN A 88 2.63 -1.28 -15.95
C GLN A 88 1.56 -0.18 -15.91
N GLN A 89 0.28 -0.56 -15.96
CA GLN A 89 -0.84 0.38 -15.87
C GLN A 89 -0.86 1.12 -14.54
N MET A 90 -0.65 0.42 -13.41
CA MET A 90 -0.57 1.06 -12.09
C MET A 90 0.61 2.02 -11.97
N ARG A 91 1.79 1.64 -12.51
CA ARG A 91 2.98 2.51 -12.52
C ARG A 91 2.83 3.72 -13.45
N ALA A 92 1.94 3.66 -14.43
CA ALA A 92 1.63 4.78 -15.31
C ALA A 92 0.69 5.82 -14.63
N ILE A 93 0.11 5.51 -13.46
CA ILE A 93 -0.67 6.48 -12.69
C ILE A 93 0.30 7.45 -12.00
N GLU A 94 0.48 8.60 -12.63
CA GLU A 94 1.25 9.71 -12.08
C GLU A 94 0.38 10.56 -11.14
N GLY A 95 1.03 11.26 -10.21
CA GLY A 95 0.38 12.25 -9.37
C GLY A 95 1.38 13.19 -8.72
N ASN A 96 0.85 14.17 -8.01
CA ASN A 96 1.60 15.39 -7.70
C ASN A 96 2.24 15.37 -6.31
N PHE A 97 1.88 14.39 -5.48
CA PHE A 97 2.33 14.23 -4.10
C PHE A 97 2.63 12.76 -3.80
N ILE A 98 3.30 12.49 -2.68
CA ILE A 98 3.61 11.15 -2.19
C ILE A 98 2.99 11.03 -0.79
N CYS A 99 1.82 10.39 -0.71
CA CYS A 99 1.08 10.10 0.53
C CYS A 99 -0.13 9.19 0.26
N GLY A 100 -1.04 9.05 1.24
CA GLY A 100 -2.37 8.47 1.02
C GLY A 100 -3.17 9.31 0.01
N LEU A 101 -4.08 8.67 -0.72
CA LEU A 101 -4.92 9.34 -1.74
C LEU A 101 -5.76 10.49 -1.20
N ASP A 102 -6.21 10.34 0.05
CA ASP A 102 -6.97 11.30 0.84
C ASP A 102 -6.07 12.38 1.48
N ARG A 103 -4.80 12.46 1.07
CA ARG A 103 -3.73 13.26 1.70
C ARG A 103 -3.41 12.88 3.14
N SER A 104 -3.85 11.72 3.60
CA SER A 104 -3.41 11.18 4.88
C SER A 104 -1.90 10.86 4.84
N PRO A 105 -1.23 10.80 6.01
CA PRO A 105 0.17 10.40 6.12
C PRO A 105 0.45 9.08 5.39
N CYS A 106 1.70 8.88 4.99
CA CYS A 106 2.18 7.60 4.45
C CYS A 106 2.00 6.50 5.49
N ARG A 107 1.50 5.35 5.04
CA ARG A 107 1.18 4.20 5.89
C ARG A 107 1.79 2.96 5.27
N ASP A 108 3.03 2.73 5.66
CA ASP A 108 3.86 1.60 5.29
C ASP A 108 4.58 1.13 6.56
N GLY A 109 5.09 -0.12 6.58
CA GLY A 109 5.77 -0.66 7.76
C GLY A 109 6.91 0.22 8.27
N VAL A 110 7.62 0.92 7.38
CA VAL A 110 8.66 1.88 7.79
C VAL A 110 8.10 3.10 8.53
N PHE A 111 6.89 3.56 8.16
CA PHE A 111 6.24 4.74 8.72
C PHE A 111 5.36 4.43 9.95
N GLU A 112 5.16 3.15 10.26
CA GLU A 112 4.43 2.69 11.44
C GLU A 112 5.36 2.09 12.51
N GLY A 113 6.68 2.14 12.29
CA GLY A 113 7.70 1.52 13.14
C GLY A 113 8.35 2.42 14.19
N GLY A 114 7.79 3.58 14.52
CA GLY A 114 8.38 4.53 15.48
C GLY A 114 8.59 3.92 16.87
N TYR A 115 9.65 4.30 17.56
CA TYR A 115 10.00 3.74 18.86
C TYR A 115 9.00 4.17 19.96
N GLY A 116 8.51 3.21 20.73
CA GLY A 116 7.59 3.48 21.84
C GLY A 116 6.16 3.77 21.37
N ASP A 117 5.66 4.99 21.61
CA ASP A 117 4.28 5.35 21.31
C ASP A 117 4.12 5.73 19.84
N TYR A 118 3.67 4.76 19.04
CA TYR A 118 3.44 4.89 17.61
C TYR A 118 2.49 6.03 17.22
N SER A 119 1.61 6.49 18.13
CA SER A 119 0.68 7.58 17.84
C SER A 119 1.34 8.95 17.71
N LYS A 120 2.60 9.08 18.16
CA LYS A 120 3.38 10.32 18.11
C LYS A 120 3.96 10.62 16.73
N TYR A 121 3.99 9.63 15.84
CA TYR A 121 4.65 9.72 14.56
C TYR A 121 3.65 9.87 13.42
N SER A 122 3.93 10.80 12.51
CA SER A 122 3.14 11.04 11.31
C SER A 122 4.05 11.51 10.20
N TYR A 123 4.03 10.81 9.07
CA TYR A 123 4.96 11.00 7.97
C TYR A 123 4.22 11.42 6.71
N GLY A 124 4.54 12.60 6.18
CA GLY A 124 3.86 13.19 5.03
C GLY A 124 2.57 13.94 5.40
N PRO A 125 1.83 14.45 4.41
CA PRO A 125 2.04 14.25 2.98
C PRO A 125 3.27 14.98 2.41
N TYR A 126 3.86 14.45 1.33
CA TYR A 126 5.08 15.00 0.73
C TYR A 126 4.82 15.54 -0.69
N GLU A 127 5.26 16.76 -0.98
CA GLU A 127 5.05 17.38 -2.30
C GLU A 127 6.12 16.98 -3.32
N SER A 128 7.27 16.48 -2.87
CA SER A 128 8.42 16.11 -3.72
C SER A 128 9.08 14.80 -3.27
N GLU A 129 9.79 14.16 -4.21
CA GLU A 129 10.65 13.00 -3.93
C GLU A 129 11.71 13.35 -2.86
N GLN A 130 12.28 14.55 -2.94
CA GLN A 130 13.24 15.01 -1.93
C GLN A 130 12.63 15.09 -0.53
N SER A 131 11.45 15.70 -0.38
CA SER A 131 10.77 15.77 0.92
C SER A 131 10.36 14.38 1.43
N PHE A 132 9.99 13.47 0.52
CA PHE A 132 9.70 12.08 0.87
C PHE A 132 10.93 11.34 1.37
N ASN A 133 12.09 11.50 0.70
CA ASN A 133 13.34 10.87 1.11
C ASN A 133 13.80 11.35 2.50
N GLU A 134 13.67 12.64 2.80
CA GLU A 134 13.94 13.13 4.16
C GLU A 134 12.94 12.58 5.18
N GLY A 135 11.67 12.45 4.79
CA GLY A 135 10.65 11.79 5.60
C GLY A 135 10.95 10.30 5.88
N MET A 136 11.49 9.58 4.91
CA MET A 136 11.96 8.20 5.07
C MET A 136 13.15 8.13 6.03
N VAL A 137 14.12 9.03 5.90
CA VAL A 137 15.25 9.14 6.85
C VAL A 137 14.74 9.41 8.25
N GLN A 138 13.78 10.33 8.40
CA GLN A 138 13.17 10.63 9.70
C GLN A 138 12.50 9.38 10.29
N ALA A 139 11.71 8.64 9.52
CA ALA A 139 11.08 7.40 9.97
C ALA A 139 12.09 6.32 10.40
N LEU A 140 13.21 6.20 9.66
CA LEU A 140 14.30 5.28 9.99
C LEU A 140 15.09 5.69 11.24
N ARG A 141 15.10 6.98 11.60
CA ARG A 141 15.66 7.46 12.87
C ARG A 141 14.70 7.22 14.02
N ASP A 142 13.43 7.56 13.80
CA ASP A 142 12.37 7.50 14.82
C ASP A 142 12.06 6.08 15.29
N ARG A 143 12.38 5.04 14.50
CA ARG A 143 12.26 3.63 14.93
C ARG A 143 13.28 3.23 16.01
N LEU A 144 14.32 4.02 16.22
CA LEU A 144 15.43 3.67 17.10
C LEU A 144 15.18 4.20 18.53
N PRO A 145 15.58 3.45 19.56
CA PRO A 145 15.61 3.96 20.94
C PRO A 145 16.47 5.24 21.03
N PRO A 146 16.07 6.23 21.84
CA PRO A 146 16.84 7.46 22.04
C PRO A 146 18.30 7.22 22.44
N GLU A 147 18.58 6.16 23.20
CA GLU A 147 19.91 5.82 23.70
C GLU A 147 20.87 5.47 22.54
N LEU A 148 20.36 4.90 21.44
CA LEU A 148 21.18 4.62 20.26
C LEU A 148 21.50 5.91 19.48
N LEU A 149 20.63 6.91 19.56
CA LEU A 149 20.80 8.20 18.87
C LEU A 149 21.80 9.13 19.58
N GLU A 150 22.16 8.86 20.84
CA GLU A 150 23.14 9.67 21.58
C GLU A 150 24.50 9.76 20.86
N ASN A 151 24.89 8.67 20.17
CA ASN A 151 26.15 8.58 19.44
C ASN A 151 26.00 8.84 17.93
N GLU A 152 24.86 9.38 17.48
CA GLU A 152 24.59 9.60 16.04
C GLU A 152 25.52 10.64 15.39
N ASN A 153 26.21 11.44 16.19
CA ASN A 153 27.20 12.40 15.70
C ASN A 153 28.65 11.94 15.92
N ASP A 154 28.87 10.73 16.44
CA ASP A 154 30.20 10.15 16.63
C ASP A 154 30.66 9.38 15.38
N PRO A 155 31.59 9.92 14.55
CA PRO A 155 32.00 9.29 13.30
C PRO A 155 32.69 7.94 13.48
N GLU A 156 33.23 7.67 14.67
CA GLU A 156 33.95 6.42 14.99
C GLU A 156 33.00 5.31 15.47
N SER A 157 31.72 5.62 15.70
CA SER A 157 30.74 4.63 16.11
C SER A 157 30.35 3.72 14.94
N ILE A 158 30.31 2.41 15.19
CA ILE A 158 29.82 1.41 14.24
C ILE A 158 28.36 1.71 13.86
N PHE A 159 27.56 2.19 14.82
CA PHE A 159 26.18 2.60 14.62
C PHE A 159 26.07 3.80 13.65
N TRP A 160 26.94 4.81 13.82
CA TRP A 160 27.02 5.96 12.94
C TRP A 160 27.25 5.51 11.50
N THR A 161 28.23 4.62 11.28
CA THR A 161 28.59 4.19 9.93
C THR A 161 27.44 3.45 9.24
N SER A 162 26.73 2.55 9.92
CA SER A 162 25.63 1.80 9.31
C SER A 162 24.41 2.68 9.02
N GLU A 163 23.98 3.51 9.98
CA GLU A 163 22.79 4.35 9.80
C GLU A 163 23.07 5.53 8.87
N TYR A 164 24.26 6.14 8.94
CA TYR A 164 24.66 7.20 8.02
C TYR A 164 24.66 6.72 6.56
N ILE A 165 25.25 5.55 6.27
CA ILE A 165 25.25 4.98 4.93
C ILE A 165 23.82 4.74 4.45
N LEU A 166 22.95 4.19 5.31
CA LEU A 166 21.54 3.98 4.99
C LEU A 166 20.85 5.31 4.64
N TYR A 167 21.04 6.36 5.45
CA TYR A 167 20.40 7.66 5.22
C TYR A 167 20.91 8.34 3.95
N GLN A 168 22.22 8.29 3.69
CA GLN A 168 22.78 8.81 2.44
C GLN A 168 22.32 8.01 1.22
N THR A 169 22.15 6.69 1.36
CA THR A 169 21.59 5.84 0.30
C THR A 169 20.17 6.29 -0.03
N VAL A 170 19.30 6.48 0.97
CA VAL A 170 17.93 6.98 0.78
C VAL A 170 17.92 8.36 0.12
N ARG A 171 18.78 9.29 0.55
CA ARG A 171 18.90 10.63 -0.06
C ARG A 171 19.45 10.61 -1.49
N GLY A 172 20.19 9.57 -1.84
CA GLY A 172 20.73 9.31 -3.17
C GLY A 172 19.70 8.76 -4.16
N LEU A 173 18.59 8.18 -3.68
CA LEU A 173 17.48 7.72 -4.53
C LEU A 173 16.78 8.94 -5.14
N ARG A 174 16.99 9.17 -6.44
CA ARG A 174 16.46 10.34 -7.16
C ARG A 174 16.07 10.00 -8.58
N GLY A 175 15.17 10.81 -9.13
CA GLY A 175 14.75 10.69 -10.53
C GLY A 175 13.77 9.54 -10.75
N HIS A 176 13.20 8.98 -9.68
CA HIS A 176 12.08 8.07 -9.81
C HIS A 176 10.85 8.88 -10.20
N LYS A 177 10.13 8.41 -11.23
CA LYS A 177 8.80 8.95 -11.49
C LYS A 177 7.98 8.81 -10.21
N LYS A 178 7.31 9.89 -9.79
CA LYS A 178 6.39 9.86 -8.65
C LYS A 178 5.28 8.87 -8.97
N CYS A 179 5.45 7.62 -8.53
CA CYS A 179 4.35 6.69 -8.37
C CYS A 179 3.58 7.24 -7.19
N SER A 180 2.61 8.11 -7.49
CA SER A 180 1.94 8.97 -6.50
C SER A 180 1.15 8.19 -5.46
N HIS A 181 1.02 6.88 -5.63
CA HIS A 181 0.20 6.02 -4.80
C HIS A 181 0.91 4.69 -4.63
N THR A 182 1.30 4.36 -3.40
CA THR A 182 1.49 2.96 -3.03
C THR A 182 0.10 2.35 -3.01
N VAL A 183 -0.36 1.87 -4.16
CA VAL A 183 -1.61 1.12 -4.19
C VAL A 183 -1.29 -0.30 -3.76
N THR A 184 -1.32 -0.53 -2.46
CA THR A 184 -1.18 -1.87 -1.90
C THR A 184 -2.46 -2.65 -2.19
N PHE A 185 -2.47 -3.39 -3.29
CA PHE A 185 -3.47 -4.41 -3.57
C PHE A 185 -2.98 -5.75 -3.03
N MET A 186 -3.80 -6.42 -2.22
CA MET A 186 -3.38 -7.65 -1.55
C MET A 186 -4.45 -8.73 -1.56
N LYS A 187 -5.14 -8.90 -2.69
CA LYS A 187 -5.60 -10.23 -3.14
C LYS A 187 -5.96 -10.19 -4.62
N VAL A 188 -5.63 -11.24 -5.34
CA VAL A 188 -6.01 -11.42 -6.76
C VAL A 188 -6.89 -12.65 -6.85
N THR A 189 -8.00 -12.56 -7.57
CA THR A 189 -8.86 -13.71 -7.90
C THR A 189 -8.92 -13.87 -9.41
N CYS A 190 -8.86 -15.11 -9.89
CA CYS A 190 -8.95 -15.40 -11.31
C CYS A 190 -10.40 -15.79 -11.66
N TRP A 191 -10.97 -15.14 -12.67
CA TRP A 191 -12.27 -15.50 -13.23
C TRP A 191 -12.16 -15.77 -14.72
N SER A 192 -12.39 -17.01 -15.12
CA SER A 192 -12.50 -17.43 -16.53
C SER A 192 -11.47 -16.72 -17.41
N ASP A 193 -10.20 -16.74 -16.99
CA ASP A 193 -9.02 -16.19 -17.67
C ASP A 193 -8.66 -14.72 -17.42
N ARG A 194 -9.36 -14.03 -16.53
CA ARG A 194 -9.09 -12.63 -16.16
C ARG A 194 -8.85 -12.49 -14.66
N MET A 195 -7.75 -11.83 -14.29
CA MET A 195 -7.47 -11.42 -12.92
C MET A 195 -8.33 -10.24 -12.50
N VAL A 196 -8.90 -10.35 -11.30
CA VAL A 196 -9.61 -9.27 -10.61
C VAL A 196 -8.81 -8.91 -9.36
N LEU A 197 -8.44 -7.63 -9.22
CA LEU A 197 -7.72 -7.13 -8.06
C LEU A 197 -8.69 -6.77 -6.92
N TRP A 198 -8.28 -7.12 -5.71
CA TRP A 198 -8.95 -6.74 -4.47
C TRP A 198 -8.03 -5.85 -3.63
N CYS A 199 -8.61 -4.80 -3.05
CA CYS A 199 -7.95 -4.01 -2.00
C CYS A 199 -8.04 -4.75 -0.67
N TYR A 200 -6.91 -5.30 -0.21
CA TYR A 200 -6.75 -5.74 1.16
C TYR A 200 -5.47 -5.17 1.73
N TRP A 201 -5.54 -4.76 2.99
CA TRP A 201 -4.40 -4.51 3.83
C TRP A 201 -4.65 -5.41 5.04
N THR A 202 -3.85 -6.46 5.19
CA THR A 202 -3.82 -7.23 6.43
C THR A 202 -2.69 -6.65 7.26
N GLY A 203 -3.05 -5.75 8.18
CA GLY A 203 -2.20 -5.42 9.32
C GLY A 203 -2.33 -6.49 10.39
#